data_AF-A0A3D2FM85-F1
#
_entry.id   AF-A0A3D2FM85-F1
#
_cell.length_a   1.000
_cell.length_b   1.000
_cell.length_c   1.000
_cell.angle_alpha   90.00
_cell.angle_beta   90.00
_cell.angle_gamma   90.00
#
_symmetry.space_group_name_H-M   'P 1'
#
loop_
_entity.id
_entity.type
_entity.pdbx_description
1 polymer ?
#
loop_
_entity_poly.entity_id
_entity_poly.type
_entity_poly.pdbx_seq_one_letter_code
_entity_poly.pdbx_strand_id
1 'polypeptide(L)' 'MYTINKTNEFSDWLSALRDVRARARIVNRIKSAEQGSFGDCEPVGDGISEMRIHIGASHTQAT' A
#
# COMPACT_ATOMS: atom_id res chain seq x y z
N MET A 1 15.78 -1.21 9.22
CA MET A 1 15.48 -0.21 8.18
C MET A 1 15.59 -0.91 6.84
N TYR A 2 14.51 -0.94 6.07
CA TYR A 2 14.45 -1.59 4.76
C TYR A 2 14.60 -0.54 3.67
N THR A 3 15.31 -0.89 2.59
CA THR A 3 15.40 -0.03 1.40
C THR A 3 14.25 -0.39 0.47
N ILE A 4 13.38 0.57 0.17
CA ILE A 4 12.29 0.38 -0.79
C ILE A 4 12.72 0.95 -2.14
N ASN A 5 12.89 0.05 -3.12
CA ASN A 5 13.10 0.43 -4.51
C ASN A 5 11.75 0.55 -5.21
N LYS A 6 11.52 1.66 -5.90
CA LYS A 6 10.30 1.92 -6.67
C LYS A 6 10.67 2.03 -8.13
N THR A 7 9.84 1.46 -9.01
CA THR A 7 9.99 1.66 -10.45
C THR A 7 9.39 3.00 -10.88
N ASN A 8 9.78 3.47 -12.05
CA ASN A 8 9.18 4.68 -12.63
C ASN A 8 7.69 4.45 -12.90
N GLU A 9 7.32 3.26 -13.41
CA GLU A 9 5.93 2.87 -13.65
C GLU A 9 5.06 2.95 -12.39
N PHE A 10 5.60 2.51 -11.24
CA PHE A 10 4.90 2.64 -9.96
C PHE A 10 4.70 4.10 -9.56
N SER A 11 5.71 4.93 -9.77
CA SER A 11 5.67 6.36 -9.43
C SER A 11 4.66 7.11 -10.29
N ASP A 12 4.62 6.81 -11.60
CA ASP A 12 3.67 7.38 -12.54
C ASP A 12 2.24 6.96 -12.19
N TRP A 13 2.02 5.66 -11.95
CA TRP A 13 0.73 5.13 -11.50
C TRP A 13 0.24 5.80 -10.21
N LEU A 14 1.12 5.94 -9.22
CA LEU A 14 0.77 6.55 -7.93
C LEU A 14 0.42 8.04 -8.09
N SER A 15 1.10 8.73 -9.01
CA SER A 15 0.84 10.14 -9.31
C SER A 15 -0.49 10.36 -10.06
N ALA A 16 -0.85 9.42 -10.93
CA ALA A 16 -2.10 9.41 -11.70
C ALA A 16 -3.34 9.03 -10.88
N LEU A 17 -3.16 8.53 -9.65
CA LEU A 17 -4.25 8.14 -8.78
C LEU A 17 -5.09 9.37 -8.34
N ARG A 18 -6.34 9.43 -8.81
CA ARG A 18 -7.27 10.53 -8.54
C ARG A 18 -7.67 10.63 -7.06
N ASP A 19 -7.70 9.49 -6.36
CA ASP A 19 -8.06 9.41 -4.95
C ASP A 19 -6.88 9.81 -4.05
N VAL A 20 -6.86 11.07 -3.61
CA VAL A 20 -5.81 11.62 -2.75
C VAL A 20 -5.71 10.85 -1.42
N ARG A 21 -6.85 10.40 -0.87
CA ARG A 21 -6.89 9.59 0.36
C ARG A 21 -6.23 8.23 0.14
N ALA A 22 -6.50 7.59 -1.00
CA ALA A 22 -5.88 6.33 -1.33
C ALA A 22 -4.37 6.47 -1.51
N ARG A 23 -3.95 7.50 -2.26
CA ARG A 23 -2.54 7.83 -2.47
C ARG A 23 -1.79 8.05 -1.15
N ALA A 24 -2.36 8.84 -0.24
CA ALA A 24 -1.75 9.10 1.07
C ALA A 24 -1.61 7.82 1.91
N ARG A 25 -2.60 6.92 1.88
CA ARG A 25 -2.53 5.62 2.57
C ARG A 25 -1.44 4.72 2.01
N ILE A 26 -1.31 4.64 0.69
CA ILE A 26 -0.24 3.88 0.03
C ILE A 26 1.14 4.40 0.44
N VAL A 27 1.34 5.73 0.38
CA VAL A 27 2.61 6.35 0.78
C VAL A 27 2.94 6.10 2.24
N ASN A 28 1.97 6.28 3.16
CA ASN A 28 2.18 6.00 4.57
C ASN A 28 2.53 4.54 4.83
N ARG A 29 1.88 3.61 4.12
CA ARG A 29 2.17 2.19 4.30
C ARG A 29 3.58 1.82 3.82
N ILE A 30 4.04 2.39 2.70
CA ILE A 30 5.43 2.23 2.26
C ILE A 30 6.40 2.74 3.32
N LYS A 31 6.15 3.93 3.89
CA LYS A 31 6.98 4.49 4.97
C LYS A 31 7.01 3.62 6.23
N SER A 32 5.91 2.95 6.56
CA SER A 32 5.87 1.96 7.64
C SER A 32 6.70 0.72 7.31
N ALA A 33 6.63 0.25 6.06
CA ALA A 33 7.42 -0.89 5.59
C ALA A 33 8.93 -0.59 5.61
N GLU A 34 9.36 0.63 5.27
CA GLU A 34 10.75 1.10 5.41
C GLU A 34 11.26 0.98 6.86
N GLN A 35 10.37 1.18 7.84
CA GLN A 35 10.66 1.03 9.26
C GLN A 35 10.58 -0.41 9.75
N GLY A 36 10.15 -1.35 8.90
CA GLY A 36 9.98 -2.77 9.22
C GLY A 36 8.58 -3.14 9.71
N SER A 37 7.63 -2.23 9.61
CA SER A 37 6.22 -2.49 9.89
C SER A 37 5.46 -2.73 8.58
N PHE A 38 5.45 -3.99 8.13
CA PHE A 38 4.79 -4.42 6.90
C PHE A 38 3.28 -4.60 7.06
N GLY A 39 2.77 -4.64 8.31
CA GLY A 39 1.37 -4.84 8.69
C GLY A 39 0.77 -6.14 8.13
N ASP A 40 -0.48 -6.06 7.66
CA ASP A 40 -1.15 -7.12 6.88
C ASP A 40 -0.40 -7.38 5.56
N CYS A 41 0.47 -8.39 5.59
CA CYS A 41 1.35 -8.78 4.50
C CYS A 41 1.32 -10.31 4.42
N GLU A 42 0.83 -10.85 3.31
CA GLU A 42 0.70 -12.29 3.09
C GLU A 42 1.57 -12.71 1.91
N PRO A 43 2.32 -13.83 2.02
CA PRO A 43 3.08 -14.37 0.90
C PRO A 43 2.12 -14.88 -0.16
N VAL A 44 2.33 -14.49 -1.42
CA VAL A 44 1.51 -14.94 -2.57
C VAL A 44 2.21 -16.01 -3.41
N GLY A 45 3.46 -16.35 -3.08
CA GLY A 45 4.28 -17.31 -3.81
C GLY A 45 5.47 -16.65 -4.52
N ASP A 46 6.40 -17.45 -5.04
CA ASP A 46 7.56 -16.98 -5.84
C ASP A 46 8.43 -15.89 -5.19
N GLY A 47 8.49 -15.85 -3.85
CA GLY A 47 9.23 -14.82 -3.12
C GLY A 47 8.56 -13.44 -3.14
N ILE A 48 7.30 -13.38 -3.54
CA ILE A 48 6.47 -12.17 -3.58
C ILE A 48 5.49 -12.19 -2.39
N SER A 49 5.32 -11.04 -1.75
CA SER A 49 4.32 -10.83 -0.73
C SER A 49 3.37 -9.70 -1.14
N GLU A 50 2.07 -9.90 -0.93
CA GLU A 50 1.05 -8.88 -1.10
C GLU A 50 0.88 -8.12 0.21
N MET A 51 0.83 -6.79 0.13
CA MET A 51 0.57 -5.93 1.27
C MET A 51 -0.81 -5.29 1.13
N ARG A 52 -1.71 -5.62 2.06
CA ARG A 52 -3.10 -5.18 2.00
C ARG A 52 -3.27 -3.83 2.68
N ILE A 53 -3.93 -2.91 1.98
CA ILE A 53 -4.25 -1.57 2.47
C ILE A 53 -5.77 -1.43 2.45
N HIS A 54 -6.38 -1.48 3.63
CA HIS A 54 -7.82 -1.32 3.73
C HIS A 54 -8.19 0.16 3.53
N ILE A 55 -8.73 0.47 2.35
CA ILE A 55 -9.24 1.81 2.03
C ILE A 55 -10.75 1.81 2.29
N GLY A 56 -11.11 1.78 3.58
CA GLY A 56 -12.52 1.77 3.98
C GLY A 56 -13.25 3.00 3.46
N ALA A 57 -14.29 2.79 2.66
CA ALA A 57 -15.43 3.69 2.59
C ALA A 57 -16.24 3.48 3.87
N SER A 58 -16.43 4.52 4.68
CA SER A 58 -17.41 4.45 5.75
C SER A 58 -18.80 4.72 5.18
N HIS A 59 -19.56 3.68 4.80
CA HIS A 59 -20.98 3.49 5.16
C HIS A 59 -21.51 2.11 4.69
N THR A 60 -22.40 1.53 5.51
CA THR A 60 -23.21 0.30 5.34
C THR A 60 -22.49 -1.06 5.27
N GLN A 61 -22.32 -1.69 6.44
CA GLN A 61 -22.88 -3.04 6.61
C GLN A 61 -24.20 -2.86 7.38
N ALA A 62 -25.31 -3.00 6.66
CA ALA A 62 -26.59 -3.29 7.27
C ALA A 62 -26.65 -4.81 7.47
N THR A 63 -26.66 -5.23 8.73
CA THR A 63 -27.37 -6.42 9.22
C THR A 63 -27.51 -6.29 10.73
#